data_AF-A0A914SUM9-F1
#
_entry.id   AF-A0A914SUM9-F1
#
_cell.length_a   1.000
_cell.length_b   1.000
_cell.length_c   1.000
_cell.angle_alpha   90.00
_cell.angle_beta   90.00
_cell.angle_gamma   90.00
#
_symmetry.space_group_name_H-M   'P 1'
#
loop_
_entity.id
_entity.type
_entity.pdbx_description
1 polymer ?
#
loop_
_entity_poly.entity_id
_entity_poly.type
_entity_poly.pdbx_seq_one_letter_code
_entity_poly.pdbx_strand_id
1 'polypeptide(L)'
;ERMRKRDPGSAPRMGDRVPYVIIAKGKNVPAYEKAEDPIYVLRNGIPIDTKYYLEQQLAKPLARMFEPIIGDKAESLLINGDHTRTKTAPQSKVGGLMAHMKKIPTCIGCKAVMREANPKALCDHCMPKRSQIYTEKIARLKTIQRHFSRLWTECQNCANTLQEEVLCSSRDCPIFYMREKVRMDLRDQSEMIERFKNL
;
A
#
# COMPACT_ATOMS: atom_id res chain seq x y z
N GLU A 1 12.96 -18.39 9.46
CA GLU A 1 11.98 -19.39 9.94
C GLU A 1 10.53 -19.17 9.51
N ARG A 2 9.91 -17.99 9.72
CA ARG A 2 8.51 -17.76 9.29
C ARG A 2 8.30 -17.90 7.77
N MET A 3 9.24 -17.40 6.95
CA MET A 3 9.22 -17.62 5.50
C MET A 3 9.31 -19.11 5.14
N ARG A 4 10.24 -19.84 5.77
CA ARG A 4 10.44 -21.29 5.58
C ARG A 4 9.18 -22.11 5.88
N LYS A 5 8.42 -21.74 6.91
CA LYS A 5 7.14 -22.40 7.25
C LYS A 5 6.03 -22.18 6.22
N ARG A 6 6.09 -21.08 5.46
CA ARG A 6 5.07 -20.75 4.43
C ARG A 6 5.45 -21.33 3.07
N ASP A 7 6.71 -21.18 2.70
CA ASP A 7 7.27 -21.72 1.46
C ASP A 7 8.74 -22.11 1.70
N PRO A 8 9.05 -23.41 1.82
CA PRO A 8 10.40 -23.91 2.03
C PRO A 8 11.39 -23.49 0.94
N GLY A 9 10.93 -23.28 -0.31
CA GLY A 9 11.78 -22.89 -1.44
C GLY A 9 12.23 -21.42 -1.39
N SER A 10 11.56 -20.60 -0.59
CA SER A 10 11.82 -19.16 -0.45
C SER A 10 12.76 -18.80 0.73
N ALA A 11 13.20 -19.82 1.48
CA ALA A 11 13.94 -19.62 2.71
C ALA A 11 15.37 -19.09 2.46
N PRO A 12 15.80 -18.04 3.18
CA PRO A 12 17.15 -17.51 3.05
C PRO A 12 18.18 -18.50 3.62
N ARG A 13 19.35 -18.56 2.98
CA ARG A 13 20.48 -19.36 3.43
C ARG A 13 21.31 -18.56 4.44
N MET A 14 22.21 -19.26 5.13
CA MET A 14 23.16 -18.63 6.03
C MET A 14 24.05 -17.66 5.24
N GLY A 15 24.07 -16.39 5.63
CA GLY A 15 24.82 -15.32 4.94
C GLY A 15 23.99 -14.42 4.01
N ASP A 16 22.74 -14.80 3.70
CA ASP A 16 21.88 -14.00 2.82
C ASP A 16 21.30 -12.77 3.55
N ARG A 17 21.21 -11.63 2.84
CA ARG A 17 20.47 -10.45 3.31
C ARG A 17 18.97 -10.69 3.17
N VAL A 18 18.23 -10.58 4.26
CA VAL A 18 16.77 -10.79 4.27
C VAL A 18 16.06 -9.44 4.37
N PRO A 19 15.35 -8.99 3.32
CA PRO A 19 14.56 -7.77 3.40
C PRO A 19 13.33 -7.99 4.28
N TYR A 20 12.99 -6.99 5.08
CA TYR A 20 11.80 -6.98 5.93
C TYR A 20 11.23 -5.58 6.06
N VAL A 21 9.95 -5.52 6.42
CA VAL A 21 9.27 -4.29 6.83
C VAL A 21 8.64 -4.48 8.21
N ILE A 22 8.49 -3.39 8.96
CA ILE A 22 7.88 -3.39 10.28
C ILE A 22 6.38 -3.12 10.17
N ILE A 23 5.57 -4.12 10.56
CA ILE A 23 4.10 -4.06 10.50
C ILE A 23 3.48 -3.54 11.80
N ALA A 24 2.29 -2.96 11.69
CA ALA A 24 1.50 -2.52 12.84
C ALA A 24 0.78 -3.73 13.47
N LYS A 25 1.31 -4.24 14.58
CA LYS A 25 0.74 -5.40 15.33
C LYS A 25 0.16 -5.04 16.70
N GLY A 26 0.55 -3.90 17.28
CA GLY A 26 0.11 -3.46 18.61
C GLY A 26 1.15 -2.61 19.35
N LYS A 27 0.76 -2.08 20.51
CA LYS A 27 1.67 -1.36 21.43
C LYS A 27 2.51 -2.39 22.21
N ASN A 28 3.78 -2.08 22.45
CA ASN A 28 4.74 -2.90 23.22
C ASN A 28 5.05 -4.31 22.67
N VAL A 29 4.72 -4.59 21.41
CA VAL A 29 5.18 -5.82 20.75
C VAL A 29 6.64 -5.65 20.33
N PRO A 30 7.53 -6.61 20.62
CA PRO A 30 8.93 -6.55 20.22
C PRO A 30 9.10 -6.36 18.70
N ALA A 31 10.09 -5.57 18.29
CA ALA A 31 10.32 -5.24 16.87
C ALA A 31 10.57 -6.49 16.00
N TYR A 32 11.25 -7.50 16.54
CA TYR A 32 11.52 -8.76 15.83
C TYR A 32 10.23 -9.53 15.49
N GLU A 33 9.15 -9.35 16.25
CA GLU A 33 7.86 -9.98 15.92
C GLU A 33 7.06 -9.23 14.86
N LYS A 34 7.34 -7.92 14.72
CA LYS A 34 6.73 -7.03 13.73
C LYS A 34 7.43 -7.09 12.37
N ALA A 35 8.59 -7.73 12.27
CA ALA A 35 9.28 -7.91 11.01
C ALA A 35 8.53 -8.92 10.12
N GLU A 36 8.24 -8.52 8.89
CA GLU A 36 7.52 -9.34 7.92
C GLU A 36 8.06 -9.16 6.50
N ASP A 37 7.84 -10.16 5.64
CA ASP A 37 8.23 -10.11 4.22
C ASP A 37 7.46 -9.03 3.45
N PRO A 38 8.12 -8.15 2.67
CA PRO A 38 7.44 -7.08 1.95
C PRO A 38 6.39 -7.57 0.93
N ILE A 39 6.64 -8.70 0.25
CA ILE A 39 5.69 -9.26 -0.73
C ILE A 39 4.44 -9.78 0.00
N TYR A 40 4.65 -10.47 1.12
CA TYR A 40 3.56 -10.94 1.97
C TYR A 40 2.71 -9.79 2.51
N VAL A 41 3.35 -8.71 2.95
CA VAL A 41 2.67 -7.49 3.42
C VAL A 41 1.82 -6.86 2.31
N LEU A 42 2.37 -6.73 1.10
CA LEU A 42 1.65 -6.19 -0.05
C LEU A 42 0.42 -7.03 -0.40
N ARG A 43 0.59 -8.34 -0.61
CA ARG A 43 -0.50 -9.25 -1.04
C ARG A 43 -1.66 -9.29 -0.04
N ASN A 44 -1.33 -9.26 1.24
CA ASN A 44 -2.29 -9.36 2.34
C ASN A 44 -2.80 -8.01 2.86
N GLY A 45 -2.32 -6.89 2.30
CA GLY A 45 -2.72 -5.55 2.73
C GLY A 45 -2.41 -5.27 4.21
N ILE A 46 -1.31 -5.84 4.74
CA ILE A 46 -0.98 -5.68 6.16
C ILE A 46 -0.50 -4.24 6.40
N PRO A 47 -1.04 -3.52 7.40
CA PRO A 47 -0.65 -2.15 7.67
C PRO A 47 0.79 -2.06 8.18
N ILE A 48 1.54 -1.10 7.63
CA ILE A 48 2.92 -0.77 8.03
C ILE A 48 2.88 0.14 9.27
N ASP A 49 3.81 -0.04 10.20
CA ASP A 49 3.94 0.81 11.38
C ASP A 49 4.58 2.16 11.00
N THR A 50 3.79 3.08 10.45
CA THR A 50 4.28 4.39 10.01
C THR A 50 4.88 5.21 11.16
N LYS A 51 4.39 4.99 12.39
CA LYS A 51 4.93 5.64 13.60
C LYS A 51 6.36 5.17 13.88
N TYR A 52 6.60 3.86 13.78
CA TYR A 52 7.95 3.29 13.91
C TYR A 52 8.93 3.93 12.91
N TYR A 53 8.58 4.00 11.63
CA TYR A 53 9.48 4.59 10.61
C TYR A 53 9.70 6.09 10.83
N LEU A 54 8.66 6.82 11.22
CA LEU A 54 8.76 8.24 11.49
C LEU A 54 9.68 8.53 12.69
N GLU A 55 9.44 7.89 13.84
CA GLU A 55 10.15 8.17 15.09
C GLU A 55 11.52 7.52 15.18
N GLN A 56 11.68 6.28 14.70
CA GLN A 56 12.91 5.52 14.91
C GLN A 56 13.91 5.66 13.75
N GLN A 57 13.43 5.89 12.53
CA GLN A 57 14.27 5.93 11.34
C GLN A 57 14.49 7.36 10.84
N LEU A 58 13.43 8.18 10.80
CA LEU A 58 13.50 9.51 10.19
C LEU A 58 13.76 10.64 11.20
N ALA A 59 13.15 10.60 12.38
CA ALA A 59 13.20 11.70 13.34
C ALA A 59 14.63 12.11 13.72
N LYS A 60 15.46 11.16 14.17
CA LYS A 60 16.81 11.45 14.66
C LYS A 60 17.78 11.95 13.58
N PRO A 61 17.82 11.38 12.36
CA PRO A 61 18.62 11.97 11.28
C PRO A 61 18.14 13.36 10.89
N LEU A 62 16.83 13.58 10.77
CA LEU A 62 16.28 14.89 10.41
C LEU A 62 16.57 15.94 11.49
N ALA A 63 16.38 15.59 12.76
CA ALA A 63 16.69 16.46 13.89
C ALA A 63 18.15 16.92 13.84
N ARG A 64 19.11 15.99 13.70
CA ARG A 64 20.54 16.32 13.62
C ARG A 64 20.90 17.25 12.46
N MET A 65 20.21 17.14 11.33
CA MET A 65 20.47 18.02 10.17
C MET A 65 19.89 19.43 10.38
N PHE A 66 18.74 19.54 11.05
CA PHE A 66 18.02 20.81 11.22
C PHE A 66 18.29 21.51 12.56
N GLU A 67 18.85 20.82 13.55
CA GLU A 67 19.21 21.33 14.87
C GLU A 67 20.11 22.59 14.79
N PRO A 68 21.12 22.70 13.91
CA PRO A 68 21.90 23.93 13.78
C PRO A 68 21.10 25.15 13.29
N ILE A 69 19.94 24.95 12.68
CA ILE A 69 19.11 26.00 12.06
C ILE A 69 17.92 26.34 12.97
N ILE A 70 17.26 25.33 13.52
CA ILE A 70 15.98 25.44 14.25
C ILE A 70 16.20 25.33 15.77
N GLY A 71 17.39 24.92 16.20
CA GLY A 71 17.74 24.63 17.59
C GLY A 71 17.19 23.29 18.07
N ASP A 72 17.33 23.06 19.38
CA ASP A 72 17.09 21.78 20.06
C ASP A 72 15.65 21.23 19.91
N LYS A 73 14.70 22.09 19.50
CA LYS A 73 13.29 21.71 19.30
C LYS A 73 12.98 21.14 17.91
N ALA A 74 13.97 21.02 17.03
CA ALA A 74 13.81 20.56 15.66
C ALA A 74 13.05 19.22 15.55
N GLU A 75 13.39 18.23 16.40
CA GLU A 75 12.72 16.93 16.39
C GLU A 75 11.22 17.05 16.68
N SER A 76 10.88 17.78 17.75
CA SER A 76 9.49 17.94 18.17
C SER A 76 8.64 18.67 17.13
N LEU A 77 9.20 19.70 16.49
CA LEU A 77 8.51 20.52 15.49
C LEU A 77 8.27 19.75 14.18
N LEU A 78 9.24 18.95 13.74
CA LEU A 78 9.17 18.21 12.48
C LEU A 78 8.25 16.99 12.57
N ILE A 79 8.18 16.35 13.74
CA ILE A 79 7.47 15.07 13.92
C ILE A 79 6.09 15.26 14.54
N ASN A 80 5.92 16.25 15.41
CA ASN A 80 4.65 16.53 16.06
C ASN A 80 4.02 17.79 15.48
N GLY A 81 2.79 17.66 14.98
CA GLY A 81 2.05 18.82 14.48
C GLY A 81 0.80 18.40 13.72
N ASP A 82 0.11 19.40 13.18
CA ASP A 82 -1.09 19.18 12.38
C ASP A 82 -0.79 18.43 11.07
N HIS A 83 0.44 18.57 10.56
CA HIS A 83 0.91 17.89 9.35
C HIS A 83 1.04 16.37 9.49
N THR A 84 1.08 15.82 10.71
CA THR A 84 1.21 14.35 10.94
C THR A 84 -0.09 13.68 11.39
N ARG A 85 -1.20 14.42 11.48
CA ARG A 85 -2.51 13.90 11.93
C ARG A 85 -3.20 12.98 10.91
N THR A 86 -2.86 13.09 9.63
CA THR A 86 -3.51 12.31 8.57
C THR A 86 -2.84 10.95 8.41
N LYS A 87 -3.52 9.88 8.81
CA LYS A 87 -3.06 8.49 8.62
C LYS A 87 -3.99 7.75 7.66
N THR A 88 -3.41 7.16 6.62
CA THR A 88 -4.11 6.22 5.75
C THR A 88 -3.53 4.84 6.01
N ALA A 89 -4.34 3.92 6.53
CA ALA A 89 -3.94 2.54 6.78
C ALA A 89 -4.75 1.59 5.88
N PRO A 90 -4.10 0.63 5.21
CA PRO A 90 -4.82 -0.43 4.50
C PRO A 90 -5.53 -1.35 5.50
N GLN A 91 -6.60 -2.00 5.04
CA GLN A 91 -7.30 -3.03 5.80
C GLN A 91 -6.59 -4.37 5.60
N SER A 92 -6.12 -5.00 6.69
CA SER A 92 -5.46 -6.30 6.62
C SER A 92 -6.46 -7.39 6.22
N LYS A 93 -6.07 -8.22 5.26
CA LYS A 93 -6.84 -9.42 4.86
C LYS A 93 -6.58 -10.62 5.79
N VAL A 94 -5.61 -10.50 6.70
CA VAL A 94 -5.15 -11.58 7.58
C VAL A 94 -5.66 -11.35 9.00
N GLY A 95 -6.29 -12.37 9.58
CA GLY A 95 -6.77 -12.39 10.96
C GLY A 95 -8.16 -13.02 11.08
N GLY A 96 -8.40 -13.78 12.15
CA GLY A 96 -9.66 -14.52 12.35
C GLY A 96 -10.91 -13.61 12.36
N LEU A 97 -10.77 -12.38 12.87
CA LEU A 97 -11.88 -11.41 12.90
C LEU A 97 -12.24 -10.90 11.50
N MET A 98 -11.26 -10.73 10.62
CA MET A 98 -11.47 -10.18 9.27
C MET A 98 -12.12 -11.18 8.32
N ALA A 99 -12.01 -12.49 8.60
CA ALA A 99 -12.65 -13.55 7.80
C ALA A 99 -14.19 -13.49 7.85
N HIS A 100 -14.75 -12.91 8.92
CA HIS A 100 -16.21 -12.79 9.11
C HIS A 100 -16.74 -11.37 8.81
N MET A 101 -15.89 -10.46 8.33
CA MET A 101 -16.30 -9.09 8.04
C MET A 101 -16.93 -8.97 6.64
N LYS A 102 -18.23 -8.67 6.58
CA LYS A 102 -18.91 -8.38 5.31
C LYS A 102 -18.57 -6.96 4.85
N LYS A 103 -17.97 -6.82 3.66
CA LYS A 103 -17.70 -5.51 3.05
C LYS A 103 -19.01 -4.84 2.65
N ILE A 104 -19.37 -3.77 3.36
CA ILE A 104 -20.56 -2.97 3.02
C ILE A 104 -20.15 -1.94 1.96
N PRO A 105 -20.88 -1.84 0.83
CA PRO A 105 -20.56 -0.89 -0.22
C PRO A 105 -20.80 0.54 0.29
N THR A 106 -19.88 1.44 -0.08
CA THR A 106 -19.96 2.87 0.25
C THR A 106 -20.02 3.71 -1.02
N CYS A 107 -20.58 4.91 -0.91
CA CYS A 107 -20.59 5.92 -1.97
C CYS A 107 -19.16 6.37 -2.26
N ILE A 108 -18.78 6.40 -3.54
CA ILE A 108 -17.41 6.78 -3.96
C ILE A 108 -17.11 8.27 -3.68
N GLY A 109 -18.13 9.12 -3.69
CA GLY A 109 -17.99 10.57 -3.43
C GLY A 109 -17.88 10.89 -1.93
N CYS A 110 -18.92 10.59 -1.17
CA CYS A 110 -19.04 11.00 0.24
C CYS A 110 -18.72 9.91 1.27
N LYS A 111 -18.41 8.68 0.83
CA LYS A 111 -18.18 7.51 1.70
C LYS A 111 -19.37 7.09 2.58
N ALA A 112 -20.57 7.63 2.33
CA ALA A 112 -21.79 7.17 3.00
C ALA A 112 -22.05 5.69 2.74
N VAL A 113 -22.50 4.97 3.77
CA VAL A 113 -22.79 3.54 3.70
C VAL A 113 -24.07 3.29 2.91
N MET A 114 -24.04 2.34 1.98
CA MET A 114 -25.20 1.93 1.18
C MET A 114 -25.57 0.50 1.55
N ARG A 115 -26.83 0.27 1.92
CA ARG A 115 -27.33 -1.05 2.38
C ARG A 115 -28.08 -1.82 1.30
N GLU A 116 -28.18 -1.27 0.09
CA GLU A 116 -28.89 -1.87 -1.03
C GLU A 116 -28.16 -3.12 -1.56
N ALA A 117 -28.94 -4.10 -2.04
CA ALA A 117 -28.43 -5.37 -2.57
C ALA A 117 -27.59 -5.19 -3.85
N ASN A 118 -27.94 -4.20 -4.70
CA ASN A 118 -27.15 -3.76 -5.85
C ASN A 118 -26.69 -2.31 -5.63
N PRO A 119 -25.52 -2.10 -5.01
CA PRO A 119 -25.08 -0.77 -4.64
C PRO A 119 -24.66 0.04 -5.87
N LYS A 120 -25.36 1.14 -6.13
CA LYS A 120 -24.93 2.17 -7.08
C LYS A 120 -23.49 2.65 -6.76
N ALA A 121 -22.82 3.27 -7.72
CA ALA A 121 -21.51 3.88 -7.49
C ALA A 121 -21.59 5.09 -6.53
N LEU A 122 -22.71 5.84 -6.59
CA LEU A 122 -22.96 7.08 -5.87
C LEU A 122 -24.31 7.02 -5.16
N CYS A 123 -24.42 7.71 -4.03
CA CYS A 123 -25.71 7.99 -3.39
C CYS A 123 -26.46 9.12 -4.13
N ASP A 124 -27.75 9.28 -3.84
CA ASP A 124 -28.61 10.26 -4.50
C ASP A 124 -28.12 11.71 -4.30
N HIS A 125 -27.47 12.02 -3.17
CA HIS A 125 -26.85 13.33 -2.95
C HIS A 125 -25.63 13.59 -3.86
N CYS A 126 -24.88 12.55 -4.21
CA CYS A 126 -23.68 12.67 -5.05
C CYS A 126 -23.97 12.50 -6.56
N MET A 127 -25.17 12.07 -6.93
CA MET A 127 -25.61 11.91 -8.33
C MET A 127 -25.43 13.17 -9.19
N PRO A 128 -25.78 14.39 -8.73
CA PRO A 128 -25.57 15.60 -9.52
C PRO A 128 -24.10 15.86 -9.88
N LYS A 129 -23.15 15.38 -9.06
CA LYS A 129 -21.70 15.53 -9.26
C LYS A 129 -21.06 14.31 -9.93
N ARG A 130 -21.86 13.41 -10.55
CA ARG A 130 -21.38 12.16 -11.15
C ARG A 130 -20.28 12.37 -12.18
N SER A 131 -20.46 13.30 -13.12
CA SER A 131 -19.50 13.55 -14.21
C SER A 131 -18.15 14.00 -13.68
N GLN A 132 -18.15 14.89 -12.68
CA GLN A 132 -16.94 15.38 -12.02
C GLN A 132 -16.20 14.25 -11.31
N ILE A 133 -16.91 13.47 -10.47
CA ILE A 133 -16.32 12.36 -9.72
C ILE A 133 -15.77 11.30 -10.66
N TYR A 134 -16.54 10.94 -11.70
CA TYR A 134 -16.14 9.93 -12.68
C TYR A 134 -14.88 10.34 -13.45
N THR A 135 -14.84 11.59 -13.93
CA THR A 135 -13.67 12.14 -14.65
C THR A 135 -12.43 12.13 -13.78
N GLU A 136 -12.54 12.52 -12.50
CA GLU A 136 -11.44 12.46 -11.54
C GLU A 136 -10.93 11.03 -11.34
N LYS A 137 -11.84 10.06 -11.15
CA LYS A 137 -11.45 8.65 -10.95
C LYS A 137 -10.85 8.02 -12.21
N ILE A 138 -11.35 8.35 -13.39
CA ILE A 138 -10.74 7.90 -14.66
C ILE A 138 -9.36 8.51 -14.86
N ALA A 139 -9.16 9.80 -14.56
CA ALA A 139 -7.85 10.42 -14.66
C ALA A 139 -6.81 9.73 -13.76
N ARG A 140 -7.24 9.32 -12.55
CA ARG A 140 -6.44 8.50 -11.64
C ARG A 140 -6.13 7.12 -12.22
N LEU A 141 -7.12 6.41 -12.76
CA LEU A 141 -6.94 5.09 -13.41
C LEU A 141 -5.92 5.19 -14.55
N LYS A 142 -6.05 6.18 -15.44
CA LYS A 142 -5.11 6.42 -16.55
C LYS A 142 -3.68 6.64 -16.08
N THR A 143 -3.50 7.33 -14.96
CA THR A 143 -2.16 7.56 -14.39
C THR A 143 -1.55 6.26 -13.86
N ILE A 144 -2.34 5.41 -13.20
CA ILE A 144 -1.90 4.10 -12.72
C ILE A 144 -1.62 3.15 -13.89
N GLN A 145 -2.45 3.15 -14.93
CA GLN A 145 -2.23 2.37 -16.16
C GLN A 145 -0.92 2.76 -16.85
N ARG A 146 -0.66 4.05 -17.04
CA ARG A 146 0.63 4.52 -17.60
C ARG A 146 1.82 4.05 -16.76
N HIS A 147 1.69 4.11 -15.44
CA HIS A 147 2.74 3.65 -14.54
C HIS A 147 2.95 2.13 -14.65
N PHE A 148 1.87 1.35 -14.73
CA PHE A 148 1.90 -0.09 -14.94
C PHE A 148 2.63 -0.45 -16.23
N SER A 149 2.20 0.15 -17.35
CA SER A 149 2.81 -0.10 -18.66
C SER A 149 4.31 0.20 -18.66
N ARG A 150 4.72 1.35 -18.10
CA ARG A 150 6.15 1.70 -18.01
C ARG A 150 6.94 0.67 -17.22
N LEU A 151 6.54 0.37 -15.98
CA LEU A 151 7.29 -0.58 -15.14
C LEU A 151 7.36 -1.99 -15.73
N TRP A 152 6.28 -2.44 -16.38
CA TRP A 152 6.23 -3.78 -16.96
C TRP A 152 7.07 -3.88 -18.24
N THR A 153 7.05 -2.85 -19.08
CA THR A 153 7.94 -2.76 -20.25
C THR A 153 9.42 -2.72 -19.82
N GLU A 154 9.78 -1.97 -18.77
CA GLU A 154 11.15 -2.00 -18.24
C GLU A 154 11.54 -3.42 -17.77
N CYS A 155 10.62 -4.15 -17.13
CA CYS A 155 10.88 -5.54 -16.72
C CYS A 155 11.07 -6.48 -17.92
N GLN A 156 10.26 -6.33 -18.97
CA GLN A 156 10.37 -7.11 -20.21
C GLN A 156 11.68 -6.84 -20.94
N ASN A 157 12.09 -5.58 -21.03
CA ASN A 157 13.37 -5.17 -21.61
C ASN A 157 14.55 -5.74 -20.80
N CYS A 158 14.49 -5.63 -19.47
CA CYS A 158 15.53 -6.15 -18.58
C CYS A 158 15.67 -7.68 -18.66
N ALA A 159 14.54 -8.39 -18.79
CA ALA A 159 14.52 -9.85 -18.92
C ALA A 159 14.72 -10.33 -20.37
N ASN A 160 14.78 -9.40 -21.33
CA ASN A 160 14.84 -9.65 -22.77
C ASN A 160 13.79 -10.66 -23.25
N THR A 161 12.55 -10.53 -22.75
CA THR A 161 11.43 -11.38 -23.17
C THR A 161 10.18 -10.55 -23.42
N LEU A 162 9.56 -10.80 -24.58
CA LEU A 162 8.32 -10.14 -25.00
C LEU A 162 7.11 -11.09 -24.98
N GLN A 163 7.37 -12.39 -25.11
CA GLN A 163 6.34 -13.42 -25.27
C GLN A 163 6.18 -14.29 -24.02
N GLU A 164 7.22 -14.42 -23.21
CA GLU A 164 7.21 -15.25 -22.00
C GLU A 164 6.97 -14.41 -20.73
N GLU A 165 6.65 -15.08 -19.64
CA GLU A 165 6.46 -14.44 -18.35
C GLU A 165 7.80 -13.98 -17.73
N VAL A 166 7.82 -12.77 -17.16
CA VAL A 166 9.01 -12.24 -16.48
C VAL A 166 9.14 -12.84 -15.07
N LEU A 167 9.86 -13.96 -14.96
CA LEU A 167 10.16 -14.65 -13.69
C LEU A 167 11.37 -14.05 -12.95
N CYS A 168 11.32 -12.76 -12.63
CA CYS A 168 12.39 -12.06 -11.89
C CYS A 168 12.20 -12.15 -10.37
N SER A 169 13.26 -12.51 -9.64
CA SER A 169 13.32 -12.58 -8.17
C SER A 169 14.30 -11.58 -7.52
N SER A 170 14.84 -10.64 -8.30
CA SER A 170 15.82 -9.65 -7.82
C SER A 170 15.19 -8.68 -6.83
N ARG A 171 15.50 -8.86 -5.54
CA ARG A 171 14.97 -8.03 -4.44
C ARG A 171 15.68 -6.68 -4.29
N ASP A 172 16.85 -6.54 -4.90
CA ASP A 172 17.62 -5.29 -4.94
C ASP A 172 17.17 -4.35 -6.07
N CYS A 173 16.33 -4.84 -7.00
CA CYS A 173 15.77 -4.01 -8.05
C CYS A 173 14.68 -3.06 -7.50
N PRO A 174 14.77 -1.73 -7.73
CA PRO A 174 13.77 -0.78 -7.25
C PRO A 174 12.37 -1.03 -7.85
N ILE A 175 12.30 -1.61 -9.05
CA ILE A 175 11.04 -1.90 -9.74
C ILE A 175 10.32 -3.12 -9.13
N PHE A 176 11.04 -4.02 -8.46
CA PHE A 176 10.52 -5.33 -8.06
C PHE A 176 9.26 -5.25 -7.18
N TYR A 177 9.27 -4.43 -6.13
CA TYR A 177 8.09 -4.23 -5.27
C TYR A 177 7.09 -3.24 -5.90
N MET A 178 7.57 -2.27 -6.68
CA MET A 178 6.73 -1.26 -7.33
C MET A 178 5.79 -1.88 -8.36
N ARG A 179 6.28 -2.80 -9.21
CA ARG A 179 5.44 -3.46 -10.23
C ARG A 179 4.30 -4.26 -9.59
N GLU A 180 4.56 -4.90 -8.45
CA GLU A 180 3.55 -5.67 -7.73
C GLU A 180 2.49 -4.76 -7.09
N LYS A 181 2.93 -3.69 -6.44
CA LYS A 181 2.02 -2.68 -5.91
C LYS A 181 1.13 -2.08 -6.99
N VAL A 182 1.71 -1.64 -8.11
CA VAL A 182 0.97 -1.00 -9.19
C VAL A 182 -0.03 -1.96 -9.84
N ARG A 183 0.31 -3.25 -9.94
CA ARG A 183 -0.63 -4.30 -10.39
C ARG A 183 -1.86 -4.40 -9.47
N MET A 184 -1.65 -4.38 -8.15
CA MET A 184 -2.73 -4.40 -7.16
C MET A 184 -3.56 -3.10 -7.21
N ASP A 185 -2.90 -1.94 -7.26
CA ASP A 185 -3.55 -0.63 -7.34
C ASP A 185 -4.42 -0.52 -8.62
N LEU A 186 -3.93 -1.05 -9.75
CA LEU A 186 -4.66 -1.06 -11.02
C LEU A 186 -5.93 -1.91 -10.92
N ARG A 187 -5.84 -3.09 -10.32
CA ARG A 187 -7.00 -3.97 -10.08
C ARG A 187 -8.05 -3.26 -9.21
N ASP A 188 -7.64 -2.71 -8.07
CA ASP A 188 -8.56 -2.04 -7.14
C ASP A 188 -9.25 -0.82 -7.77
N GLN A 189 -8.53 -0.03 -8.58
CA GLN A 189 -9.13 1.09 -9.30
C GLN A 189 -10.05 0.65 -10.45
N SER A 190 -9.71 -0.45 -11.14
CA SER A 190 -10.57 -1.01 -12.19
C SER A 190 -11.90 -1.49 -11.62
N GLU A 191 -11.87 -2.28 -10.54
CA GLU A 191 -13.07 -2.75 -9.83
C GLU A 191 -13.93 -1.56 -9.34
N MET A 192 -13.30 -0.47 -8.90
CA MET A 192 -14.00 0.75 -8.51
C MET A 192 -14.69 1.45 -9.69
N ILE A 193 -14.06 1.51 -10.86
CA ILE A 193 -14.63 2.13 -12.06
C ILE A 193 -15.76 1.28 -12.65
N GLU A 194 -15.67 -0.05 -12.57
CA GLU A 194 -16.72 -0.96 -13.01
C GLU A 194 -18.05 -0.71 -12.29
N ARG A 195 -18.03 -0.26 -11.03
CA ARG A 195 -19.25 0.13 -10.30
C ARG A 195 -20.05 1.24 -10.99
N PHE A 196 -19.41 2.09 -11.81
CA PHE A 196 -20.10 3.13 -12.57
C PHE A 196 -20.79 2.62 -13.85
N LYS A 197 -20.45 1.40 -14.30
CA LYS A 197 -21.06 0.76 -15.49
C LYS A 197 -22.41 0.11 -15.18
N ASN A 198 -22.67 -0.25 -13.91
CA ASN A 198 -23.90 -0.93 -13.48
C ASN A 198 -25.06 0.05 -13.19
N LEU A 199 -25.24 1.07 -14.03
CA LEU A 199 -26.32 2.06 -13.94
C LEU A 199 -27.27 1.93 -15.12
#